data_AF-A0A497BHQ6-F1
#
_entry.id   AF-A0A497BHQ6-F1
#
_cell.length_a   1.000
_cell.length_b   1.000
_cell.length_c   1.000
_cell.angle_alpha   90.00
_cell.angle_beta   90.00
_cell.angle_gamma   90.00
#
_symmetry.space_group_name_H-M   'P 1'
#
loop_
_entity.id
_entity.type
_entity.pdbx_description
1 polymer ?
#
loop_
_entity_poly.entity_id
_entity_poly.type
_entity_poly.pdbx_seq_one_letter_code
_entity_poly.pdbx_strand_id
1 'polypeptide(L)'
;MERVDQLRLRFATQNRRVKVAKLSKSKKHMVVAESTSVFDARVFCREHRDAGCVCPCCGQDVKMYNYKFHSSLAQCLIGLVGVFEAKQNWVHVKDIPVSGGNAAQRGGHLAKAIHWSLIEGRPNDDSAKRTSGYWQPTQKGRDFAHGRISIPKYVYLYNNTAHGFSMEITTIREALGNKFNYSELINSSLLGAPLTFSLKTGSIFENL
;
A
#
# COMPACT_ATOMS: atom_id res chain seq x y z
N MET A 1 18.43 37.27 -21.09
CA MET A 1 18.63 36.66 -19.75
C MET A 1 18.00 37.50 -18.63
N GLU A 2 17.77 38.80 -18.81
CA GLU A 2 17.20 39.71 -17.78
C GLU A 2 15.69 39.62 -17.50
N ARG A 3 14.88 38.95 -18.34
CA ARG A 3 13.41 38.87 -18.12
C ARG A 3 12.98 37.84 -17.06
N VAL A 4 13.83 36.88 -16.71
CA VAL A 4 13.51 35.84 -15.71
C VAL A 4 13.77 36.36 -14.28
N ASP A 5 14.74 37.26 -14.11
CA ASP A 5 15.08 37.82 -12.81
C ASP A 5 14.09 38.89 -12.33
N GLN A 6 13.45 39.62 -13.24
CA GLN A 6 12.37 40.54 -12.86
C GLN A 6 11.08 39.83 -12.40
N LEU A 7 10.83 38.60 -12.87
CA LEU A 7 9.71 37.78 -12.36
C LEU A 7 10.01 37.27 -10.94
N ARG A 8 11.25 36.88 -10.64
CA ARG A 8 11.66 36.46 -9.29
C ARG A 8 11.55 37.59 -8.25
N LEU A 9 11.83 38.83 -8.64
CA LEU A 9 11.72 40.00 -7.76
C LEU A 9 10.27 40.42 -7.47
N ARG A 10 9.30 40.12 -8.36
CA ARG A 10 7.87 40.36 -8.10
C ARG A 10 7.24 39.32 -7.18
N PHE A 11 7.75 38.08 -7.15
CA PHE A 11 7.31 37.08 -6.19
C PHE A 11 7.90 37.27 -4.78
N ALA A 12 8.98 38.05 -4.64
CA ALA A 12 9.63 38.31 -3.35
C ALA A 12 8.91 39.37 -2.49
N THR A 13 8.08 40.24 -3.07
CA THR A 13 7.44 41.36 -2.36
C THR A 13 5.98 41.12 -1.96
N GLN A 14 5.40 39.97 -2.30
CA GLN A 14 4.04 39.59 -1.91
C GLN A 14 3.99 38.58 -0.75
N ASN A 15 5.11 38.37 -0.06
CA ASN A 15 5.18 37.69 1.24
C ASN A 15 4.87 38.65 2.39
N ARG A 16 3.70 39.32 2.31
CA ARG A 16 3.17 40.12 3.41
C ARG A 16 2.56 39.17 4.45
N ARG A 17 3.40 38.71 5.38
CA ARG A 17 3.05 38.16 6.70
C ARG A 17 1.71 37.41 6.75
N VAL A 18 1.66 36.18 6.23
CA VAL A 18 0.74 35.22 6.83
C VAL A 18 1.36 34.85 8.16
N LYS A 19 0.78 35.36 9.25
CA LYS A 19 1.13 34.91 10.60
C LYS A 19 0.88 33.40 10.65
N VAL A 20 1.95 32.62 10.60
CA VAL A 20 1.89 31.18 10.91
C VAL A 20 1.59 31.10 12.40
N ALA A 21 0.30 31.10 12.74
CA ALA A 21 -0.16 30.90 14.09
C ALA A 21 0.35 29.54 14.56
N LYS A 22 1.03 29.53 15.70
CA LYS A 22 1.46 28.33 16.41
C LYS A 22 0.28 27.35 16.45
N LEU A 23 0.44 26.21 15.78
CA LEU A 23 -0.50 25.09 15.79
C LEU A 23 -0.60 24.55 17.22
N SER A 24 -1.56 25.07 17.98
CA SER A 24 -2.00 24.45 19.22
C SER A 24 -2.81 23.22 18.87
N LYS A 25 -2.58 22.12 19.60
CA LYS A 25 -3.16 20.78 19.40
C LYS A 25 -4.69 20.67 19.57
N SER A 26 -5.42 21.77 19.50
CA SER A 26 -6.86 21.78 19.78
C SER A 26 -7.59 22.81 18.91
N LYS A 27 -7.97 22.42 17.70
CA LYS A 27 -9.10 22.96 16.92
C LYS A 27 -9.23 22.21 15.58
N LYS A 28 -10.20 21.29 15.54
CA LYS A 28 -10.50 20.38 14.41
C LYS A 28 -11.45 20.96 13.34
N HIS A 29 -11.67 22.27 13.33
CA HIS A 29 -12.54 22.90 12.33
C HIS A 29 -11.81 24.13 11.77
N MET A 30 -11.16 23.95 10.63
CA MET A 30 -10.60 25.05 9.84
C MET A 30 -11.59 25.39 8.73
N VAL A 31 -11.89 26.68 8.64
CA VAL A 31 -12.92 27.32 7.82
C VAL A 31 -12.71 27.00 6.34
N VAL A 32 -13.74 26.45 5.68
CA VAL A 32 -13.81 26.31 4.22
C VAL A 32 -13.78 27.72 3.64
N ALA A 33 -12.72 28.08 2.91
CA ALA A 33 -12.61 29.41 2.32
C ALA A 33 -13.66 29.56 1.20
N GLU A 34 -14.41 30.66 1.25
CA GLU A 34 -15.69 30.92 0.56
C GLU A 34 -15.62 30.97 -0.99
N SER A 35 -14.47 30.65 -1.59
CA SER A 35 -14.35 30.20 -3.00
C SER A 35 -12.87 29.98 -3.35
N THR A 36 -12.26 28.92 -2.81
CA THR A 36 -10.94 28.49 -3.33
C THR A 36 -11.14 27.81 -4.69
N SER A 37 -10.41 28.22 -5.72
CA SER A 37 -10.47 27.54 -7.01
C SER A 37 -10.02 26.08 -6.87
N VAL A 38 -10.57 25.18 -7.69
CA VAL A 38 -10.14 23.77 -7.69
C VAL A 38 -8.64 23.64 -7.98
N PHE A 39 -8.09 24.57 -8.77
CA PHE A 39 -6.66 24.63 -9.05
C PHE A 39 -5.84 24.91 -7.79
N ASP A 40 -6.16 25.97 -7.05
CA ASP A 40 -5.44 26.36 -5.84
C ASP A 40 -5.57 25.29 -4.75
N ALA A 41 -6.77 24.70 -4.61
CA ALA A 41 -6.99 23.58 -3.70
C ALA A 41 -6.12 22.37 -4.04
N ARG A 42 -5.92 22.08 -5.34
CA ARG A 42 -5.06 20.97 -5.80
C ARG A 42 -3.59 21.22 -5.52
N VAL A 43 -3.12 22.46 -5.74
CA VAL A 43 -1.75 22.87 -5.43
C VAL A 43 -1.51 22.76 -3.93
N PHE A 44 -2.39 23.36 -3.12
CA PHE A 44 -2.32 23.29 -1.66
C PHE A 44 -2.25 21.86 -1.15
N CYS A 45 -3.17 20.99 -1.59
CA CYS A 45 -3.19 19.58 -1.20
C CYS A 45 -1.91 18.84 -1.59
N ARG A 46 -1.31 19.15 -2.74
CA ARG A 46 -0.07 18.49 -3.20
C ARG A 46 1.12 18.84 -2.30
N GLU A 47 1.23 20.11 -1.92
CA GLU A 47 2.34 20.61 -1.11
C GLU A 47 2.28 20.17 0.35
N HIS A 48 1.08 19.91 0.88
CA HIS A 48 0.87 19.64 2.31
C HIS A 48 0.51 18.17 2.63
N ARG A 49 0.30 17.31 1.62
CA ARG A 49 -0.12 15.91 1.82
C ARG A 49 0.83 15.07 2.68
N ASP A 50 2.11 15.40 2.73
CA ASP A 50 3.10 14.60 3.47
C ASP A 50 2.91 14.76 4.99
N ALA A 51 2.60 15.98 5.45
CA ALA A 51 2.18 16.25 6.82
C ALA A 51 0.70 15.89 7.08
N GLY A 52 -0.11 15.93 6.01
CA GLY A 52 -1.56 15.79 6.05
C GLY A 52 -2.25 17.15 6.11
N CYS A 53 -3.31 17.33 5.34
CA CYS A 53 -4.09 18.57 5.28
C CYS A 53 -5.58 18.29 5.02
N VAL A 54 -6.42 19.29 5.27
CA VAL A 54 -7.83 19.26 4.87
C VAL A 54 -7.97 20.02 3.56
N CYS A 55 -8.62 19.42 2.56
CA CYS A 55 -8.84 20.05 1.27
C CYS A 55 -9.70 21.32 1.44
N PRO A 56 -9.22 22.52 1.02
CA PRO A 56 -9.97 23.76 1.22
C PRO A 56 -11.22 23.86 0.33
N CYS A 57 -11.36 22.99 -0.68
CA CYS A 57 -12.50 22.97 -1.59
C CYS A 57 -13.65 22.07 -1.10
N CYS A 58 -13.35 20.88 -0.56
CA CYS A 58 -14.36 19.88 -0.21
C CYS A 58 -14.29 19.37 1.23
N GLY A 59 -13.34 19.85 2.03
CA GLY A 59 -13.17 19.44 3.42
C GLY A 59 -12.64 18.00 3.62
N GLN A 60 -12.26 17.30 2.55
CA GLN A 60 -11.72 15.94 2.67
C GLN A 60 -10.32 15.94 3.30
N ASP A 61 -10.04 14.93 4.14
CA ASP A 61 -8.70 14.68 4.64
C ASP A 61 -7.79 14.15 3.53
N VAL A 62 -6.64 14.80 3.35
CA VAL A 62 -5.67 14.50 2.31
C VAL A 62 -4.33 14.18 2.97
N LYS A 63 -3.85 12.96 2.77
CA LYS A 63 -2.59 12.50 3.36
C LYS A 63 -1.85 11.50 2.46
N MET A 64 -0.53 11.58 2.46
CA MET A 64 0.36 10.54 1.93
C MET A 64 0.40 9.36 2.91
N TYR A 65 0.08 8.17 2.44
CA TYR A 65 0.09 6.97 3.26
C TYR A 65 1.39 6.19 3.06
N ASN A 66 2.10 5.95 4.16
CA ASN A 66 3.26 5.05 4.18
C ASN A 66 2.74 3.63 4.36
N TYR A 67 2.49 2.93 3.26
CA TYR A 67 1.91 1.59 3.30
C TYR A 67 3.02 0.53 3.43
N LYS A 68 3.00 -0.21 4.54
CA LYS A 68 4.00 -1.25 4.86
C LYS A 68 3.69 -2.56 4.16
N PHE A 69 4.72 -3.23 3.66
CA PHE A 69 4.62 -4.64 3.27
C PHE A 69 4.59 -5.52 4.53
N HIS A 70 3.39 -5.98 4.92
CA HIS A 70 3.15 -6.71 6.17
C HIS A 70 2.87 -8.21 5.95
N SER A 71 2.80 -8.97 7.05
CA SER A 71 2.69 -10.43 7.01
C SER A 71 1.49 -10.95 6.22
N SER A 72 0.29 -10.39 6.41
CA SER A 72 -0.88 -10.83 5.65
C SER A 72 -0.75 -10.60 4.14
N LEU A 73 -0.05 -9.53 3.71
CA LEU A 73 0.23 -9.29 2.29
C LEU A 73 1.24 -10.31 1.76
N ALA A 74 2.28 -10.62 2.54
CA ALA A 74 3.24 -11.67 2.22
C ALA A 74 2.56 -13.04 2.04
N GLN A 75 1.64 -13.40 2.93
CA GLN A 75 0.86 -14.64 2.82
C GLN A 75 -0.01 -14.68 1.57
N CYS A 76 -0.72 -13.59 1.26
CA CYS A 76 -1.52 -13.51 0.04
C CYS A 76 -0.66 -13.69 -1.22
N LEU A 77 0.54 -13.10 -1.23
CA LEU A 77 1.47 -13.23 -2.35
C LEU A 77 1.99 -14.67 -2.48
N ILE A 78 2.39 -15.31 -1.38
CA ILE A 78 2.86 -16.71 -1.39
C ILE A 78 1.75 -17.64 -1.88
N GLY A 79 0.53 -17.50 -1.35
CA GLY A 79 -0.62 -18.29 -1.79
C GLY A 79 -0.94 -18.07 -3.27
N LEU A 80 -0.86 -16.83 -3.75
CA LEU A 80 -1.05 -16.51 -5.16
C LEU A 80 0.01 -17.21 -6.03
N VAL A 81 1.29 -17.11 -5.64
CA VAL A 81 2.40 -17.72 -6.37
C VAL A 81 2.25 -19.23 -6.42
N GLY A 82 1.93 -19.90 -5.31
CA GLY A 82 1.73 -21.36 -5.31
C GLY A 82 0.59 -21.81 -6.24
N VAL A 83 -0.57 -21.15 -6.18
CA VAL A 83 -1.71 -21.49 -7.08
C VAL A 83 -1.37 -21.17 -8.53
N PHE A 84 -0.68 -20.06 -8.79
CA PHE A 84 -0.26 -19.68 -10.12
C PHE A 84 0.75 -20.68 -10.69
N GLU A 85 1.73 -21.12 -9.92
CA GLU A 85 2.74 -22.07 -10.38
C GLU A 85 2.13 -23.44 -10.74
N ALA A 86 1.10 -23.85 -10.01
CA ALA A 86 0.35 -25.08 -10.30
C ALA A 86 -0.54 -24.98 -11.56
N LYS A 87 -1.17 -23.83 -11.81
CA LYS A 87 -2.17 -23.65 -12.88
C LYS A 87 -1.65 -22.94 -14.14
N GLN A 88 -0.59 -22.16 -14.02
CA GLN A 88 -0.04 -21.26 -15.05
C GLN A 88 -1.10 -20.33 -15.70
N ASN A 89 -2.04 -19.82 -14.89
CA ASN A 89 -3.14 -18.98 -15.37
C ASN A 89 -3.57 -17.96 -14.30
N TRP A 90 -4.35 -16.95 -14.70
CA TRP A 90 -4.97 -15.96 -13.81
C TRP A 90 -5.67 -16.64 -12.62
N VAL A 91 -5.37 -16.17 -11.41
CA VAL A 91 -5.91 -16.74 -10.17
C VAL A 91 -6.99 -15.83 -9.61
N HIS A 92 -8.18 -16.36 -9.40
CA HIS A 92 -9.23 -15.60 -8.74
C HIS A 92 -8.90 -15.42 -7.26
N VAL A 93 -9.14 -14.23 -6.70
CA VAL A 93 -8.82 -13.89 -5.30
C VAL A 93 -9.40 -14.87 -4.26
N LYS A 94 -10.52 -15.53 -4.58
CA LYS A 94 -11.16 -16.53 -3.69
C LYS A 94 -10.37 -17.84 -3.61
N ASP A 95 -9.58 -18.15 -4.63
CA ASP A 95 -8.84 -19.41 -4.74
C ASP A 95 -7.47 -19.34 -4.07
N ILE A 96 -7.07 -18.15 -3.62
CA ILE A 96 -5.77 -17.92 -2.98
C ILE A 96 -5.84 -18.44 -1.54
N PRO A 97 -5.04 -19.46 -1.18
CA PRO A 97 -5.04 -19.99 0.16
C PRO A 97 -4.30 -19.02 1.09
N VAL A 98 -4.95 -18.64 2.19
CA VAL A 98 -4.33 -17.85 3.26
C VAL A 98 -4.78 -18.38 4.62
N SER A 99 -3.89 -18.32 5.61
CA SER A 99 -4.21 -18.70 6.99
C SER A 99 -4.99 -17.58 7.69
N GLY A 100 -6.18 -17.88 8.21
CA GLY A 100 -6.96 -17.01 9.11
C GLY A 100 -7.47 -15.70 8.47
N GLY A 101 -8.72 -15.71 7.96
CA GLY A 101 -9.42 -14.49 7.50
C GLY A 101 -10.52 -14.75 6.46
N ASN A 102 -11.35 -13.74 6.17
CA ASN A 102 -12.41 -13.80 5.16
C ASN A 102 -11.92 -13.36 3.76
N ALA A 103 -12.62 -13.79 2.69
CA ALA A 103 -12.20 -13.54 1.30
C ALA A 103 -12.14 -12.07 0.89
N ALA A 104 -12.98 -11.23 1.49
CA ALA A 104 -13.05 -9.82 1.16
C ALA A 104 -11.78 -9.06 1.65
N GLN A 105 -11.28 -9.38 2.84
CA GLN A 105 -10.02 -8.81 3.34
C GLN A 105 -8.83 -9.22 2.46
N ARG A 106 -8.86 -10.45 1.88
CA ARG A 106 -7.80 -10.94 0.98
C ARG A 106 -7.58 -10.03 -0.24
N GLY A 107 -8.67 -9.65 -0.91
CA GLY A 107 -8.58 -8.87 -2.15
C GLY A 107 -8.06 -7.45 -1.95
N GLY A 108 -8.44 -6.81 -0.86
CA GLY A 108 -7.97 -5.46 -0.53
C GLY A 108 -6.47 -5.40 -0.30
N HIS A 109 -5.93 -6.33 0.50
CA HIS A 109 -4.50 -6.40 0.75
C HIS A 109 -3.72 -6.76 -0.50
N LEU A 110 -4.12 -7.84 -1.19
CA LEU A 110 -3.41 -8.32 -2.38
C LEU A 110 -3.30 -7.24 -3.46
N ALA A 111 -4.37 -6.47 -3.71
CA ALA A 111 -4.37 -5.38 -4.68
C ALA A 111 -3.27 -4.32 -4.41
N LYS A 112 -2.83 -4.16 -3.16
CA LYS A 112 -1.73 -3.24 -2.83
C LYS A 112 -0.36 -3.72 -3.30
N ALA A 113 -0.17 -5.01 -3.56
CA ALA A 113 1.08 -5.56 -4.11
C ALA A 113 1.40 -5.04 -5.52
N ILE A 114 0.41 -4.51 -6.25
CA ILE A 114 0.61 -3.83 -7.55
C ILE A 114 1.57 -2.65 -7.39
N HIS A 115 1.52 -1.94 -6.26
CA HIS A 115 2.35 -0.76 -6.05
C HIS A 115 3.85 -1.09 -5.93
N TRP A 116 4.21 -2.36 -5.70
CA TRP A 116 5.59 -2.86 -5.78
C TRP A 116 5.91 -3.59 -7.09
N SER A 117 4.95 -3.65 -8.02
CA SER A 117 5.02 -4.41 -9.27
C SER A 117 5.21 -5.92 -9.04
N LEU A 118 4.64 -6.46 -7.96
CA LEU A 118 4.72 -7.90 -7.65
C LEU A 118 3.59 -8.70 -8.28
N ILE A 119 2.48 -8.05 -8.60
CA ILE A 119 1.32 -8.67 -9.24
C ILE A 119 0.74 -7.74 -10.29
N GLU A 120 -0.04 -8.34 -11.18
CA GLU A 120 -0.85 -7.67 -12.19
C GLU A 120 -2.31 -8.14 -12.07
N GLY A 121 -3.24 -7.24 -12.36
CA GLY A 121 -4.68 -7.56 -12.37
C GLY A 121 -5.16 -7.79 -13.79
N ARG A 122 -6.04 -8.77 -13.98
CA ARG A 122 -6.65 -9.01 -15.30
C ARG A 122 -7.52 -7.81 -15.68
N PRO A 123 -7.46 -7.34 -16.95
CA PRO A 123 -8.45 -6.40 -17.46
C PRO A 123 -9.88 -6.83 -17.13
N ASN A 124 -10.72 -5.85 -16.82
CA ASN A 124 -12.10 -6.12 -16.45
C ASN A 124 -12.99 -6.05 -17.68
N ASP A 125 -13.42 -7.22 -18.15
CA ASP A 125 -14.29 -7.35 -19.33
C ASP A 125 -15.78 -7.15 -18.98
N ASP A 126 -16.10 -7.02 -17.67
CA ASP A 126 -17.47 -6.88 -17.15
C ASP A 126 -17.68 -5.50 -16.52
N SER A 127 -18.41 -4.63 -17.23
CA SER A 127 -18.69 -3.25 -16.78
C SER A 127 -19.56 -3.18 -15.53
N ALA A 128 -20.27 -4.25 -15.15
CA ALA A 128 -21.06 -4.28 -13.92
C ALA A 128 -20.20 -4.47 -12.67
N LYS A 129 -18.95 -4.94 -12.83
CA LYS A 129 -18.01 -5.15 -11.72
C LYS A 129 -16.99 -4.01 -11.66
N ARG A 130 -16.55 -3.69 -10.44
CA ARG A 130 -15.48 -2.69 -10.22
C ARG A 130 -14.11 -3.23 -10.64
N THR A 131 -13.88 -4.54 -10.49
CA THR A 131 -12.60 -5.21 -10.76
C THR A 131 -12.88 -6.65 -11.20
N SER A 132 -12.00 -7.23 -12.03
CA SER A 132 -12.08 -8.64 -12.45
C SER A 132 -11.95 -9.63 -11.28
N GLY A 133 -11.18 -9.27 -10.25
CA GLY A 133 -10.87 -10.14 -9.11
C GLY A 133 -9.82 -11.21 -9.42
N TYR A 134 -9.25 -11.19 -10.62
CA TYR A 134 -8.22 -12.11 -11.10
C TYR A 134 -6.85 -11.45 -11.07
N TRP A 135 -5.86 -12.20 -10.57
CA TRP A 135 -4.50 -11.72 -10.33
C TRP A 135 -3.47 -12.71 -10.87
N GLN A 136 -2.32 -12.18 -11.27
CA GLN A 136 -1.16 -12.97 -11.68
C GLN A 136 0.11 -12.39 -11.05
N PRO A 137 1.01 -13.20 -10.49
CA PRO A 137 2.29 -12.71 -10.01
C PRO A 137 3.22 -12.39 -11.18
N THR A 138 3.92 -11.26 -11.09
CA THR A 138 5.02 -10.94 -12.01
C THR A 138 6.23 -11.82 -11.70
N GLN A 139 7.25 -11.80 -12.56
CA GLN A 139 8.53 -12.47 -12.26
C GLN A 139 9.13 -11.93 -10.94
N LYS A 140 9.12 -10.60 -10.75
CA LYS A 140 9.54 -9.97 -9.49
C LYS A 140 8.73 -10.47 -8.29
N GLY A 141 7.42 -10.64 -8.45
CA GLY A 141 6.54 -11.22 -7.43
C GLY A 141 6.94 -12.63 -7.03
N ARG A 142 7.21 -13.50 -8.01
CA ARG A 142 7.67 -14.87 -7.77
C ARG A 142 9.04 -14.90 -7.10
N ASP A 143 10.00 -14.13 -7.61
CA ASP A 143 11.34 -14.08 -7.03
C ASP A 143 11.33 -13.57 -5.59
N PHE A 144 10.50 -12.59 -5.30
CA PHE A 144 10.32 -12.11 -3.93
C PHE A 144 9.65 -13.17 -3.04
N ALA A 145 8.56 -13.79 -3.51
CA ALA A 145 7.84 -14.83 -2.76
C ALA A 145 8.73 -16.04 -2.43
N HIS A 146 9.62 -16.42 -3.35
CA HIS A 146 10.62 -17.48 -3.15
C HIS A 146 11.85 -17.03 -2.33
N GLY A 147 11.90 -15.77 -1.90
CA GLY A 147 12.98 -15.22 -1.09
C GLY A 147 14.29 -14.98 -1.85
N ARG A 148 14.25 -14.84 -3.18
CA ARG A 148 15.42 -14.60 -4.04
C ARG A 148 15.83 -13.13 -4.09
N ILE A 149 14.90 -12.21 -3.87
CA ILE A 149 15.13 -10.76 -3.87
C ILE A 149 14.58 -10.11 -2.61
N SER A 150 15.01 -8.88 -2.34
CA SER A 150 14.42 -7.99 -1.34
C SER A 150 13.69 -6.83 -2.03
N ILE A 151 12.71 -6.23 -1.35
CA ILE A 151 11.95 -5.08 -1.86
C ILE A 151 11.92 -3.96 -0.84
N PRO A 152 11.62 -2.71 -1.23
CA PRO A 152 11.34 -1.65 -0.28
C PRO A 152 10.21 -2.01 0.68
N LYS A 153 10.43 -1.79 1.98
CA LYS A 153 9.51 -2.13 3.06
C LYS A 153 8.24 -1.29 3.04
N TYR A 154 8.33 -0.03 2.60
CA TYR A 154 7.20 0.88 2.48
C TYR A 154 7.07 1.43 1.07
N VAL A 155 5.82 1.68 0.66
CA VAL A 155 5.46 2.46 -0.52
C VAL A 155 4.68 3.70 -0.10
N TYR A 156 4.97 4.83 -0.72
CA TYR A 156 4.30 6.11 -0.47
C TYR A 156 3.09 6.23 -1.40
N LEU A 157 1.88 6.10 -0.85
CA LEU A 157 0.64 6.10 -1.61
C LEU A 157 -0.12 7.41 -1.48
N TYR A 158 -0.48 7.97 -2.62
CA TYR A 158 -1.38 9.11 -2.72
C TYR A 158 -2.30 8.94 -3.92
N ASN A 159 -3.61 9.04 -3.70
CA ASN A 159 -4.65 8.78 -4.70
C ASN A 159 -4.44 7.45 -5.45
N ASN A 160 -4.20 6.37 -4.69
CA ASN A 160 -3.97 5.03 -5.20
C ASN A 160 -2.81 4.92 -6.21
N THR A 161 -1.88 5.86 -6.18
CA THR A 161 -0.67 5.89 -7.01
C THR A 161 0.55 5.84 -6.10
N ALA A 162 1.60 5.13 -6.53
CA ALA A 162 2.88 5.12 -5.82
C ALA A 162 3.67 6.39 -6.19
N HIS A 163 4.09 7.16 -5.19
CA HIS A 163 4.93 8.37 -5.35
C HIS A 163 6.39 8.11 -5.01
N GLY A 164 6.71 6.94 -4.45
CA GLY A 164 8.07 6.55 -4.12
C GLY A 164 8.09 5.36 -3.16
N PHE A 165 9.30 4.98 -2.77
CA PHE A 165 9.58 3.85 -1.91
C PHE A 165 10.54 4.26 -0.79
N SER A 166 10.48 3.54 0.34
CA SER A 166 11.47 3.70 1.40
C SER A 166 12.85 3.14 1.00
N MET A 167 13.90 3.67 1.60
CA MET A 167 15.25 3.07 1.54
C MET A 167 15.36 1.78 2.37
N GLU A 168 14.52 1.63 3.41
CA GLU A 168 14.41 0.37 4.14
C GLU A 168 13.92 -0.73 3.21
N ILE A 169 14.67 -1.83 3.15
CA ILE A 169 14.29 -3.05 2.42
C ILE A 169 13.72 -4.09 3.37
N THR A 170 13.02 -5.07 2.82
CA THR A 170 12.55 -6.25 3.54
C THR A 170 12.60 -7.49 2.66
N THR A 171 12.89 -8.64 3.28
CA THR A 171 12.74 -9.96 2.66
C THR A 171 11.34 -10.52 2.91
N ILE A 172 10.93 -11.55 2.17
CA ILE A 172 9.64 -12.23 2.41
C ILE A 172 9.55 -12.83 3.82
N ARG A 173 10.67 -13.33 4.36
CA ARG A 173 10.74 -13.93 5.69
C ARG A 173 10.56 -12.88 6.79
N GLU A 174 11.23 -11.74 6.65
CA GLU A 174 11.06 -10.60 7.57
C GLU A 174 9.64 -10.04 7.53
N ALA A 175 9.05 -9.94 6.34
CA ALA A 175 7.67 -9.47 6.16
C ALA A 175 6.65 -10.38 6.87
N LEU A 176 6.83 -11.70 6.80
CA LEU A 176 6.01 -12.68 7.52
C LEU A 176 6.17 -12.55 9.05
N GLY A 177 7.40 -12.25 9.50
CA GLY A 177 7.75 -12.19 10.91
C GLY A 177 7.62 -13.56 11.60
N ASN A 178 7.38 -13.55 12.92
CA ASN A 178 7.39 -14.78 13.72
C ASN A 178 6.03 -15.47 13.81
N LYS A 179 4.99 -14.90 13.21
CA LYS A 179 3.62 -15.43 13.29
C LYS A 179 3.40 -16.64 12.37
N PHE A 180 4.24 -16.80 11.36
CA PHE A 180 4.07 -17.80 10.31
C PHE A 180 5.41 -18.45 9.96
N ASN A 181 5.40 -19.75 9.68
CA ASN A 181 6.58 -20.45 9.18
C ASN A 181 6.62 -20.39 7.65
N TYR A 182 7.61 -19.70 7.10
CA TYR A 182 7.80 -19.57 5.66
C TYR A 182 7.89 -20.92 4.94
N SER A 183 8.68 -21.86 5.48
CA SER A 183 8.91 -23.15 4.85
C SER A 183 7.63 -23.98 4.76
N GLU A 184 6.76 -23.89 5.77
CA GLU A 184 5.47 -24.55 5.76
C GLU A 184 4.53 -23.93 4.72
N LEU A 185 4.46 -22.59 4.64
CA LEU A 185 3.62 -21.87 3.68
C LEU A 185 4.00 -22.16 2.23
N ILE A 186 5.29 -22.11 1.89
CA ILE A 186 5.71 -22.35 0.51
C ILE A 186 5.44 -23.81 0.11
N ASN A 187 5.77 -24.78 0.97
CA ASN A 187 5.59 -26.20 0.67
C ASN A 187 4.12 -26.58 0.52
N SER A 188 3.26 -26.10 1.41
CA SER A 188 1.82 -26.35 1.33
C SER A 188 1.16 -25.68 0.12
N SER A 189 1.60 -24.47 -0.24
CA SER A 189 1.12 -23.77 -1.44
C SER A 189 1.49 -24.48 -2.75
N LEU A 190 2.63 -25.19 -2.78
CA LEU A 190 3.10 -25.97 -3.93
C LEU A 190 2.37 -27.31 -4.09
N LEU A 191 1.85 -27.88 -3.00
CA LEU A 191 1.17 -29.18 -3.03
C LEU A 191 -0.35 -29.08 -3.28
N GLY A 192 -0.89 -27.87 -3.46
CA GLY A 192 -2.34 -27.66 -3.61
C GLY A 192 -3.16 -28.09 -2.37
N ALA A 193 -2.49 -28.35 -1.25
CA ALA A 193 -3.12 -28.76 -0.02
C ALA A 193 -3.69 -27.53 0.71
N PRO A 194 -4.90 -27.62 1.30
CA PRO A 194 -5.43 -26.54 2.13
C PRO A 194 -4.44 -26.21 3.26
N LEU A 195 -4.15 -24.93 3.46
CA LEU A 195 -3.29 -24.43 4.54
C LEU A 195 -3.91 -24.72 5.91
N THR A 196 -3.67 -25.91 6.47
CA THR A 196 -4.01 -26.24 7.85
C THR A 196 -2.84 -25.84 8.74
N PHE A 197 -2.93 -24.67 9.38
CA PHE A 197 -1.90 -24.21 10.29
C PHE A 197 -2.30 -24.48 11.74
N SER A 198 -1.50 -25.28 12.44
CA SER A 198 -1.50 -25.35 13.89
C SER A 198 -0.89 -24.06 14.43
N LEU A 199 -1.71 -23.24 15.10
CA LEU A 199 -1.20 -22.08 15.82
C LEU A 199 -0.17 -22.58 16.83
N LYS A 200 1.06 -22.03 16.82
CA LYS A 200 1.98 -22.22 17.93
C LYS A 200 1.37 -21.56 19.16
N THR A 201 0.57 -22.30 19.92
CA THR A 201 0.30 -21.96 21.31
C THR A 201 1.64 -22.05 22.01
N GLY A 202 2.14 -20.91 22.48
CA GLY A 202 3.29 -20.91 23.37
C GLY A 202 2.89 -21.66 24.63
N SER A 203 3.40 -22.89 24.79
CA SER A 203 3.40 -23.58 26.07
C SER A 203 4.34 -22.82 27.00
N ILE A 204 3.75 -21.91 27.77
CA ILE A 204 4.31 -21.45 29.04
C ILE A 204 3.46 -22.20 30.06
N PHE A 205 4.04 -23.21 30.70
CA PHE A 205 3.68 -23.86 31.98
C PHE A 205 4.01 -25.35 31.90
N GLU A 206 5.26 -25.69 32.21
CA GLU A 206 5.64 -26.96 32.83
C GLU A 206 7.04 -26.77 33.44
N ASN A 207 7.04 -26.25 34.67
CA ASN A 207 8.09 -26.38 35.68
C ASN A 207 7.55 -25.75 36.97
N LEU A 208 6.74 -26.53 37.69
CA LEU A 208 6.55 -26.54 39.14
C LEU A 208 5.67 -27.74 39.51
#